data_AF-A0AAD9PLN2-F1
#
_entry.id   AF-A0AAD9PLN2-F1
#
_cell.length_a   1.000
_cell.length_b   1.000
_cell.length_c   1.000
_cell.angle_alpha   90.00
_cell.angle_beta   90.00
_cell.angle_gamma   90.00
#
_symmetry.space_group_name_H-M   'P 1'
#
loop_
_entity.id
_entity.type
_entity.pdbx_description
1 polymer ?
#
loop_
_entity_poly.entity_id
_entity_poly.type
_entity_poly.pdbx_seq_one_letter_code
_entity_poly.pdbx_strand_id
1 'polypeptide(L)'
;MSNKVDRSELDNKTLIRLDSAIKSFSKNVHARRINFLSQAAALVSAASPNLGRCYIKEMNEIANKHTIRLDASIKREVCKGCNTFLMPGQSVLISAEYEHPKSIMKNDDEHLSKEFDNEIAFPFDESGYKWIKTTCRVCTRTRKIRITSDS
;
A
#
# COMPACT_ATOMS: atom_id res chain seq x y z
N MET A 1 -7.39 -3.86 2.76
CA MET A 1 -8.16 -3.87 4.01
C MET A 1 -7.89 -2.55 4.71
N SER A 2 -8.85 -1.63 4.69
CA SER A 2 -8.76 -0.40 5.46
C SER A 2 -9.09 -0.75 6.91
N ASN A 3 -8.18 -0.47 7.85
CA ASN A 3 -8.49 -0.50 9.28
C ASN A 3 -9.53 0.60 9.57
N LYS A 4 -10.80 0.28 9.35
CA LYS A 4 -11.91 1.00 9.96
C LYS A 4 -11.93 0.53 11.40
N VAL A 5 -11.43 1.35 12.31
CA VAL A 5 -11.61 1.13 13.75
C VAL A 5 -13.11 1.07 14.00
N ASP A 6 -13.59 -0.04 14.54
CA ASP A 6 -15.01 -0.22 14.85
C ASP A 6 -15.41 0.76 15.95
N ARG A 7 -16.35 1.67 15.61
CA ARG A 7 -16.80 2.77 16.47
C ARG A 7 -17.37 2.29 17.81
N SER A 8 -17.79 1.02 17.90
CA SER A 8 -18.35 0.40 19.11
C SER A 8 -17.32 0.06 20.19
N GLU A 9 -16.02 -0.04 19.85
CA GLU A 9 -14.96 -0.38 20.81
C GLU A 9 -14.22 0.85 21.37
N LEU A 10 -14.60 2.05 20.93
CA LEU A 10 -13.97 3.30 21.30
C LEU A 10 -14.68 3.96 22.49
N ASP A 11 -13.92 4.34 23.52
CA ASP A 11 -14.44 5.12 24.65
C ASP A 11 -15.20 6.38 24.19
N ASN A 12 -16.28 6.74 24.89
CA ASN A 12 -17.08 7.94 24.58
C ASN A 12 -16.22 9.22 24.45
N LYS A 13 -15.13 9.33 25.22
CA LYS A 13 -14.20 10.46 25.18
C LYS A 13 -13.36 10.49 23.90
N THR A 14 -13.00 9.34 23.33
CA THR A 14 -12.26 9.26 22.06
C THR A 14 -13.20 9.50 20.88
N LEU A 15 -14.43 9.00 20.93
CA LEU A 15 -15.47 9.27 19.93
C LEU A 15 -15.75 10.77 19.78
N ILE A 16 -15.96 11.49 20.88
CA ILE A 16 -16.20 12.95 20.84
C ILE A 16 -15.02 13.71 20.23
N ARG A 17 -13.78 13.29 20.52
CA ARG A 17 -12.57 13.88 19.94
C ARG A 17 -12.40 13.56 18.45
N LEU A 18 -12.71 12.34 18.04
CA LEU A 18 -12.73 11.93 16.65
C LEU A 18 -13.77 12.73 15.85
N ASP A 19 -14.99 12.88 16.37
CA ASP A 19 -16.05 13.59 15.67
C ASP A 19 -15.78 15.09 15.54
N SER A 20 -15.23 15.72 16.59
CA SER A 20 -14.78 17.12 16.53
C SER A 20 -13.61 17.32 15.57
N ALA A 21 -12.67 16.38 15.49
CA ALA A 21 -11.58 16.39 14.52
C ALA A 21 -12.05 16.15 13.08
N ILE A 22 -13.00 15.24 12.86
CA ILE A 22 -13.63 15.01 11.55
C ILE A 22 -14.37 16.27 11.12
N LYS A 23 -15.08 16.93 12.03
CA LYS A 23 -15.81 18.17 11.76
C LYS A 23 -14.87 19.33 11.41
N SER A 24 -13.73 19.46 12.08
CA SER A 24 -12.73 20.48 11.73
C SER A 24 -12.03 20.16 10.41
N PHE A 25 -11.73 18.89 10.15
CA PHE A 25 -11.15 18.43 8.87
C PHE A 25 -12.09 18.65 7.69
N SER A 26 -13.39 18.35 7.86
CA SER A 26 -14.46 18.58 6.89
C SER A 26 -14.57 20.05 6.47
N LYS A 27 -14.26 21.00 7.37
CA LYS A 27 -14.26 22.43 7.05
C LYS A 27 -13.07 22.87 6.20
N ASN A 28 -11.99 22.08 6.14
CA ASN A 28 -10.82 22.43 5.33
C ASN A 28 -11.10 22.22 3.84
N VAL A 29 -11.23 23.32 3.10
CA VAL A 29 -11.49 23.32 1.65
C VAL A 29 -10.44 22.50 0.88
N HIS A 30 -9.16 22.64 1.25
CA HIS A 30 -8.06 21.92 0.61
C HIS A 30 -8.10 20.42 0.85
N ALA A 31 -8.50 19.98 2.05
CA ALA A 31 -8.68 18.57 2.37
C ALA A 31 -9.80 17.93 1.54
N ARG A 32 -10.92 18.66 1.38
CA ARG A 32 -12.03 18.22 0.51
C ARG A 32 -11.59 18.11 -0.94
N ARG A 33 -10.81 19.08 -1.45
CA ARG A 33 -10.28 19.06 -2.81
C ARG A 33 -9.33 17.89 -3.04
N ILE A 34 -8.42 17.61 -2.11
CA ILE A 34 -7.53 16.44 -2.17
C ILE A 34 -8.34 15.14 -2.22
N ASN A 35 -9.37 15.02 -1.36
CA ASN A 35 -10.22 13.83 -1.33
C ASN A 35 -10.95 13.63 -2.67
N PHE A 36 -11.54 14.70 -3.21
CA PHE A 36 -12.17 14.68 -4.52
C PHE A 36 -11.20 14.24 -5.63
N LEU A 37 -10.01 14.86 -5.70
CA LEU A 37 -9.01 14.54 -6.72
C LEU A 37 -8.54 13.09 -6.63
N SER A 38 -8.36 12.56 -5.41
CA SER A 38 -7.99 11.15 -5.20
C SER A 38 -9.06 10.19 -5.72
N GLN A 39 -10.34 10.45 -5.41
CA GLN A 39 -11.45 9.61 -5.87
C GLN A 39 -11.68 9.72 -7.37
N ALA A 40 -11.63 10.94 -7.92
CA ALA A 40 -11.73 11.17 -9.36
C ALA A 40 -10.60 10.46 -10.13
N ALA A 41 -9.37 10.51 -9.61
CA ALA A 41 -8.25 9.78 -10.19
C ALA A 41 -8.51 8.27 -10.23
N ALA A 42 -9.03 7.68 -9.15
CA ALA A 42 -9.33 6.24 -9.10
C ALA A 42 -10.35 5.82 -10.17
N LEU A 43 -11.44 6.58 -10.32
CA LEU A 43 -12.50 6.29 -11.29
C LEU A 43 -12.02 6.46 -12.74
N VAL A 44 -11.28 7.52 -13.01
CA VAL A 44 -10.92 7.92 -14.38
C VAL A 44 -9.71 7.17 -14.90
N SER A 45 -8.81 6.68 -14.03
CA SER A 45 -7.56 6.05 -14.43
C SER A 45 -7.73 4.77 -15.26
N ALA A 46 -8.85 4.06 -15.10
CA ALA A 46 -9.16 2.86 -15.88
C ALA A 46 -9.46 3.19 -17.35
N ALA A 47 -10.18 4.29 -17.60
CA ALA A 47 -10.57 4.73 -18.94
C ALA A 47 -9.53 5.65 -19.59
N SER A 48 -8.97 6.58 -18.83
CA SER A 48 -7.98 7.56 -19.31
C SER A 48 -6.84 7.76 -18.30
N PRO A 49 -5.76 6.97 -18.39
CA PRO A 49 -4.68 7.00 -17.41
C PRO A 49 -3.93 8.33 -17.37
N ASN A 50 -3.90 9.08 -18.48
CA ASN A 50 -3.28 10.40 -18.54
C ASN A 50 -4.06 11.44 -17.70
N LEU A 51 -5.39 11.40 -17.74
CA LEU A 51 -6.21 12.31 -16.94
C LEU A 51 -6.12 11.97 -15.45
N GLY A 52 -6.08 10.68 -15.11
CA GLY A 52 -5.78 10.23 -13.74
C GLY A 52 -4.45 10.77 -13.20
N ARG A 53 -3.39 10.82 -14.04
CA ARG A 53 -2.10 11.43 -13.66
C ARG A 53 -2.21 12.92 -13.39
N CYS A 54 -3.01 13.65 -14.17
CA CYS A 54 -3.22 15.08 -13.96
C CYS A 54 -3.88 15.34 -12.60
N TYR A 55 -4.94 14.60 -12.26
CA TYR A 55 -5.61 14.75 -10.96
C TYR A 55 -4.69 14.46 -9.78
N ILE A 56 -3.84 13.42 -9.89
CA ILE A 56 -2.87 13.10 -8.84
C ILE A 56 -1.78 14.16 -8.74
N LYS A 57 -1.29 14.68 -9.87
CA LYS A 57 -0.30 15.75 -9.90
C LYS A 57 -0.84 16.98 -9.17
N GLU A 58 -2.07 17.38 -9.49
CA GLU A 58 -2.75 18.50 -8.85
C GLU A 58 -2.99 18.25 -7.35
N MET A 59 -3.37 17.02 -6.97
CA MET A 59 -3.52 16.61 -5.58
C MET A 59 -2.20 16.78 -4.80
N ASN A 60 -1.08 16.33 -5.36
CA ASN A 60 0.25 16.46 -4.76
C ASN A 60 0.70 17.92 -4.65
N GLU A 61 0.41 18.74 -5.67
CA GLU A 61 0.71 20.18 -5.65
C GLU A 61 -0.05 20.91 -4.53
N ILE A 62 -1.35 20.62 -4.37
CA ILE A 62 -2.17 21.18 -3.28
C ILE A 62 -1.66 20.69 -1.94
N ALA A 63 -1.36 19.39 -1.80
CA ALA A 63 -0.84 18.83 -0.56
C ALA A 63 0.48 19.47 -0.14
N ASN A 64 1.41 19.66 -1.08
CA ASN A 64 2.70 20.31 -0.82
C ASN A 64 2.54 21.80 -0.49
N LYS A 65 1.71 22.53 -1.25
CA LYS A 65 1.49 23.97 -1.05
C LYS A 65 0.86 24.29 0.31
N HIS A 66 -0.03 23.43 0.79
CA HIS A 66 -0.73 23.61 2.06
C HIS A 66 -0.14 22.76 3.20
N THR A 67 1.01 22.12 2.98
CA THR A 67 1.70 21.25 3.95
C THR A 67 0.78 20.18 4.55
N ILE A 68 -0.16 19.66 3.75
CA ILE A 68 -1.13 18.65 4.16
C ILE A 68 -0.47 17.28 4.06
N ARG A 69 -0.41 16.55 5.18
CA ARG A 69 0.07 15.17 5.20
C ARG A 69 -0.99 14.25 4.63
N LEU A 70 -0.70 13.65 3.47
CA LEU A 70 -1.56 12.60 2.89
C LEU A 70 -1.52 11.32 3.72
N ASP A 71 -2.66 10.64 3.80
CA ASP A 71 -2.78 9.34 4.44
C ASP A 71 -1.88 8.29 3.76
N ALA A 72 -1.39 7.33 4.54
CA ALA A 72 -0.55 6.25 4.02
C ALA A 72 -1.25 5.43 2.94
N SER A 73 -2.57 5.24 3.01
CA SER A 73 -3.35 4.49 2.03
C SER A 73 -3.37 5.20 0.68
N ILE A 74 -3.67 6.50 0.67
CA ILE A 74 -3.64 7.31 -0.56
C ILE A 74 -2.24 7.35 -1.16
N LYS A 75 -1.19 7.54 -0.33
CA LYS A 75 0.21 7.49 -0.81
C LYS A 75 0.59 6.14 -1.41
N ARG A 76 -0.08 5.06 -0.98
CA ARG A 76 0.11 3.71 -1.53
C ARG A 76 -0.66 3.50 -2.84
N GLU A 77 -1.69 4.27 -3.13
CA GLU A 77 -2.43 4.13 -4.38
C GLU A 77 -1.80 4.93 -5.53
N VAL A 78 -0.72 5.68 -5.26
CA VAL A 78 -0.11 6.58 -6.23
C VAL A 78 1.38 6.28 -6.44
N CYS A 79 1.84 6.39 -7.69
CA CYS A 79 3.26 6.40 -8.00
C CYS A 79 3.90 7.78 -7.74
N LYS A 80 4.92 7.84 -6.87
CA LYS A 80 5.67 9.07 -6.58
C LYS A 80 6.50 9.63 -7.75
N GLY A 81 6.73 8.85 -8.80
CA GLY A 81 7.52 9.26 -9.96
C GLY A 81 6.69 9.92 -11.04
N CYS A 82 5.77 9.15 -11.62
CA CYS A 82 4.97 9.59 -12.77
C CYS A 82 3.54 10.00 -12.41
N ASN A 83 3.21 10.11 -11.11
CA ASN A 83 1.88 10.46 -10.62
C ASN A 83 0.75 9.53 -11.12
N THR A 84 1.07 8.30 -11.53
CA THR A 84 0.05 7.34 -12.01
C THR A 84 -0.68 6.71 -10.83
N PHE A 85 -2.01 6.58 -10.95
CA PHE A 85 -2.81 5.78 -10.01
C PHE A 85 -2.48 4.30 -10.21
N LEU A 86 -2.14 3.61 -9.13
CA LEU A 86 -1.71 2.21 -9.11
C LEU A 86 -2.91 1.28 -8.96
N MET A 87 -3.57 0.99 -10.08
CA MET A 87 -4.64 -0.01 -10.20
C MET A 87 -4.04 -1.42 -10.29
N PRO A 88 -4.31 -2.31 -9.32
CA PRO A 88 -3.92 -3.72 -9.37
C PRO A 88 -4.37 -4.37 -10.68
N GLY A 89 -3.46 -5.13 -11.32
CA GLY A 89 -3.75 -5.81 -12.59
C GLY A 89 -3.61 -4.94 -13.85
N GLN A 90 -3.65 -3.61 -13.74
CA GLN A 90 -3.55 -2.71 -14.90
C GLN A 90 -2.24 -1.90 -14.91
N SER A 91 -2.06 -0.99 -13.95
CA SER A 91 -0.94 -0.04 -13.93
C SER A 91 0.15 -0.40 -12.91
N VAL A 92 -0.06 -1.44 -12.11
CA VAL A 92 0.89 -1.88 -11.08
C VAL A 92 1.06 -3.40 -11.08
N LEU A 93 2.31 -3.82 -10.87
CA LEU A 93 2.67 -5.20 -10.57
C LEU A 93 2.91 -5.32 -9.06
N ILE A 94 2.20 -6.24 -8.41
CA ILE A 94 2.35 -6.55 -6.99
C ILE A 94 3.01 -7.92 -6.89
N SER A 95 4.09 -8.01 -6.12
CA SER A 95 4.83 -9.25 -5.88
C SER A 95 5.20 -9.33 -4.41
N ALA A 96 5.02 -10.48 -3.79
CA ALA A 96 5.61 -10.74 -2.48
C ALA A 96 7.07 -11.21 -2.66
N GLU A 97 7.97 -10.79 -1.78
CA GLU A 97 9.32 -11.34 -1.69
C GLU A 97 9.38 -12.33 -0.54
N TYR A 98 9.76 -13.56 -0.88
CA TYR A 98 10.11 -14.59 0.07
C TYR A 98 11.56 -14.40 0.52
N GLU A 99 11.78 -14.33 1.84
CA GLU A 99 13.12 -14.52 2.40
C GLU A 99 13.19 -15.98 2.88
N HIS A 100 14.06 -16.78 2.25
CA HIS A 100 14.33 -18.13 2.75
C HIS A 100 14.76 -18.04 4.22
N PRO A 101 14.12 -18.77 5.15
CA PRO A 101 14.56 -18.81 6.53
C PRO A 101 15.99 -19.38 6.56
N LYS A 102 16.95 -18.56 7.00
CA LYS A 102 18.37 -18.93 7.05
C LYS A 102 18.72 -19.93 8.18
N SER A 103 17.80 -20.78 8.63
CA SER A 103 18.07 -21.62 9.81
C SER A 103 17.25 -22.91 9.88
N ILE A 104 17.64 -23.92 9.09
CA ILE A 104 17.79 -25.31 9.57
C ILE A 104 19.00 -25.92 8.83
N MET A 105 20.20 -25.44 9.12
CA MET A 105 21.43 -26.24 9.00
C MET A 105 22.32 -25.87 10.18
N LYS A 106 21.93 -26.36 11.37
CA LYS A 106 22.95 -26.79 12.31
C LYS A 106 23.40 -28.13 11.75
N ASN A 107 24.54 -28.11 11.08
CA ASN A 107 25.27 -29.32 10.75
C ASN A 107 25.61 -29.99 12.07
N ASP A 108 25.09 -31.19 12.28
CA ASP A 108 25.82 -32.28 12.93
C ASP A 108 25.29 -33.55 12.21
N ASP A 109 26.24 -34.33 11.70
CA ASP A 109 26.11 -35.65 11.07
C ASP A 109 25.88 -35.71 9.54
N GLU A 110 27.03 -35.85 8.87
CA GLU A 110 27.28 -36.41 7.55
C GLU A 110 26.61 -37.78 7.38
N HIS A 111 25.58 -37.85 6.52
CA HIS A 111 25.29 -38.94 5.55
C HIS A 111 23.79 -38.98 5.23
N LEU A 112 23.37 -38.34 4.14
CA LEU A 112 22.54 -38.97 3.11
C LEU A 112 22.38 -38.01 1.93
N SER A 113 23.29 -38.11 0.96
CA SER A 113 23.02 -37.60 -0.38
C SER A 113 21.98 -38.50 -1.04
N LYS A 114 20.87 -37.92 -1.52
CA LYS A 114 20.32 -38.05 -2.89
C LYS A 114 18.81 -37.79 -2.93
N GLU A 115 18.40 -37.25 -4.07
CA GLU A 115 17.03 -37.07 -4.57
C GLU A 115 16.23 -35.95 -3.89
N PHE A 116 16.42 -34.73 -4.41
CA PHE A 116 15.32 -33.77 -4.43
C PHE A 116 14.89 -33.60 -5.88
N ASP A 117 13.82 -34.32 -6.21
CA ASP A 117 13.11 -34.14 -7.45
C ASP A 117 12.65 -32.69 -7.60
N ASN A 118 12.61 -32.25 -8.85
CA ASN A 118 12.21 -30.94 -9.34
C ASN A 118 10.72 -30.62 -9.09
N GLU A 119 10.28 -30.64 -7.84
CA GLU A 119 9.07 -29.95 -7.41
C GLU A 119 9.53 -28.82 -6.49
N ILE A 120 9.60 -27.60 -7.04
CA ILE A 120 9.62 -26.40 -6.20
C ILE A 120 8.21 -26.30 -5.61
N ALA A 121 7.93 -27.13 -4.61
CA ALA A 121 6.85 -26.95 -3.68
C ALA A 121 7.16 -25.66 -2.93
N PHE A 122 6.66 -24.53 -3.43
CA PHE A 122 6.64 -23.30 -2.66
C PHE A 122 5.94 -23.65 -1.35
N PRO A 123 6.62 -23.56 -0.18
CA PRO A 123 5.96 -23.79 1.07
C PRO A 123 4.81 -22.79 1.14
N PHE A 124 3.58 -23.29 1.29
CA PHE A 124 2.40 -22.48 1.60
C PHE A 124 2.48 -21.98 3.06
N ASP A 125 3.67 -21.60 3.52
CA ASP A 125 3.89 -20.96 4.80
C ASP A 125 3.92 -19.46 4.54
N GLU A 126 2.81 -18.81 4.90
CA GLU A 126 2.60 -17.36 4.79
C GLU A 126 3.68 -16.55 5.54
N SER A 127 4.39 -17.20 6.46
CA SER A 127 5.44 -16.64 7.34
C SER A 127 6.76 -16.28 6.64
N GLY A 128 7.02 -16.80 5.43
CA GLY A 128 8.27 -16.51 4.71
C GLY A 128 8.25 -15.23 3.86
N TYR A 129 7.07 -14.65 3.63
CA TYR A 129 6.93 -13.40 2.88
C TYR A 129 7.06 -12.20 3.81
N LYS A 130 8.15 -11.43 3.64
CA LYS A 130 8.45 -10.28 4.51
C LYS A 130 8.12 -8.94 3.88
N TRP A 131 8.14 -8.87 2.55
CA TRP A 131 7.97 -7.62 1.81
C TRP A 131 6.97 -7.77 0.67
N ILE A 132 6.11 -6.77 0.51
CA ILE A 132 5.31 -6.55 -0.69
C ILE A 132 6.04 -5.53 -1.56
N LYS A 133 6.51 -5.98 -2.72
CA LYS A 133 6.96 -5.12 -3.82
C LYS A 133 5.76 -4.63 -4.61
N THR A 134 5.72 -3.32 -4.84
CA THR A 134 4.77 -2.67 -5.74
C THR A 134 5.55 -1.94 -6.82
N THR A 135 5.48 -2.41 -8.07
CA THR A 135 6.21 -1.87 -9.22
C THR A 135 5.25 -1.18 -10.17
N CYS A 136 5.51 0.10 -10.46
CA CYS A 136 4.71 0.84 -11.44
C CYS A 136 5.02 0.36 -12.87
N ARG A 137 4.00 -0.04 -13.63
CA ARG A 137 4.18 -0.49 -15.02
C ARG A 137 4.42 0.67 -16.02
N VAL A 138 4.27 1.91 -15.57
CA VAL A 138 4.49 3.11 -16.42
C VAL A 138 5.93 3.60 -16.37
N CYS A 139 6.51 3.73 -15.16
CA CYS A 139 7.84 4.32 -14.97
C CYS A 139 8.84 3.40 -14.28
N THR A 140 8.49 2.11 -14.13
CA THR A 140 9.30 1.02 -13.54
C THR A 140 9.79 1.24 -12.10
N ARG A 141 9.40 2.35 -11.44
CA ARG A 141 9.71 2.58 -10.03
C ARG A 141 9.03 1.54 -9.15
N THR A 142 9.84 0.93 -8.29
CA THR A 142 9.43 -0.06 -7.30
C THR A 142 9.45 0.55 -5.92
N ARG A 143 8.50 0.15 -5.08
CA ARG A 143 8.52 0.39 -3.64
C ARG A 143 8.30 -0.93 -2.90
N LYS A 144 8.76 -0.99 -1.66
CA LYS A 144 8.56 -2.15 -0.78
C LYS A 144 7.81 -1.72 0.47
N ILE A 145 6.92 -2.58 0.95
CA ILE A 145 6.21 -2.42 2.21
C ILE A 145 6.46 -3.68 3.01
N ARG A 146 6.84 -3.55 4.28
CA ARG A 146 7.00 -4.70 5.16
C ARG A 146 5.63 -5.26 5.51
N ILE A 147 5.46 -6.56 5.41
CA ILE A 147 4.29 -7.26 5.93
C ILE A 147 4.47 -7.30 7.45
N THR A 148 3.66 -6.57 8.20
CA THR A 148 3.58 -6.72 9.65
C THR A 148 2.53 -7.78 9.92
N SER A 149 2.95 -8.92 10.49
CA SER A 149 2.05 -9.89 11.08
C SER A 149 1.55 -9.31 12.39
N ASP A 150 0.55 -8.43 12.32
CA ASP A 150 -0.14 -7.96 13.53
C ASP A 150 -1.07 -9.09 13.98
N SER A 151 -0.56 -9.91 14.89
CA SER A 151 -1.29 -10.87 15.72
C SER A 151 -1.79 -10.20 16.99
#